data_AF-A0A961NMZ3-F1
#
_entry.id   AF-A0A961NMZ3-F1
#
_cell.length_a   1.000
_cell.length_b   1.000
_cell.length_c   1.000
_cell.angle_alpha   90.00
_cell.angle_beta   90.00
_cell.angle_gamma   90.00
#
_symmetry.space_group_name_H-M   'P 1'
#
loop_
_entity.id
_entity.type
_entity.pdbx_description
1 polymer ?
#
loop_
_entity_poly.entity_id
_entity_poly.type
_entity_poly.pdbx_seq_one_letter_code
_entity_poly.pdbx_strand_id
1 'polypeptide(L)'
;MNASDKLYIWSPDTGITDIENDIEGSSEIPGIKAVWAEQRKQLKGAALSGFTDKLSREWAIETGVIENLYEIERGVTQTLIEHGFQAELLTHGSTNKPRDFVIQLLKDQKNALDGIFDFVKSERPLTTSYIKELHGALLRS
;
A
#
# COMPACT_ATOMS: atom_id res chain seq x y z
N MET A 1 4.34 42.25 -6.94
CA MET A 1 4.52 40.88 -7.47
C MET A 1 3.82 39.95 -6.50
N ASN A 2 2.58 39.57 -6.81
CA ASN A 2 1.76 38.76 -5.90
C ASN A 2 2.12 37.28 -6.00
N ALA A 3 1.96 36.60 -4.88
CA ALA A 3 2.40 35.25 -4.59
C ALA A 3 1.91 34.23 -5.64
N SER A 4 2.88 33.53 -6.22
CA SER A 4 2.81 32.17 -6.77
C SER A 4 1.42 31.62 -7.10
N ASP A 5 0.95 31.87 -8.32
CA ASP A 5 -0.11 31.07 -8.94
C ASP A 5 0.42 29.64 -9.11
N LYS A 6 0.17 28.80 -8.11
CA LYS A 6 0.40 27.36 -8.21
C LYS A 6 -0.59 26.83 -9.26
N LEU A 7 -0.08 26.45 -10.42
CA LEU A 7 -0.85 25.68 -11.40
C LEU A 7 -1.08 24.28 -10.81
N TYR A 8 -2.30 24.04 -10.37
CA TYR A 8 -2.75 22.72 -9.99
C TYR A 8 -3.28 22.00 -11.23
N ILE A 9 -2.76 20.79 -11.53
CA ILE A 9 -3.25 19.95 -12.64
C ILE A 9 -4.72 19.57 -12.41
N TRP A 10 -5.14 19.44 -11.14
CA TRP A 10 -6.52 19.26 -10.72
C TRP A 10 -6.87 20.22 -9.59
N SER A 11 -8.09 20.75 -9.61
CA SER A 11 -8.58 21.63 -8.55
C SER A 11 -8.66 20.86 -7.22
N PRO A 12 -7.98 21.30 -6.15
CA PRO A 12 -8.03 20.61 -4.85
C PRO A 12 -9.43 20.58 -4.25
N ASP A 13 -10.25 21.61 -4.53
CA ASP A 13 -11.58 21.77 -3.95
C ASP A 13 -12.64 20.93 -4.69
N THR A 14 -12.44 20.67 -5.98
CA THR A 14 -13.42 19.95 -6.82
C THR A 14 -12.94 18.57 -7.27
N GLY A 15 -11.66 18.24 -7.09
CA GLY A 15 -11.05 17.00 -7.55
C GLY A 15 -10.94 16.90 -9.08
N ILE A 16 -10.90 15.66 -9.58
CA ILE A 16 -10.86 15.32 -11.01
C ILE A 16 -12.29 15.28 -11.53
N THR A 17 -12.68 16.24 -12.37
CA THR A 17 -14.06 16.41 -12.84
C THR A 17 -14.29 15.91 -14.28
N ASP A 18 -13.23 15.54 -14.97
CA ASP A 18 -13.18 15.12 -16.37
C ASP A 18 -13.10 13.59 -16.54
N ILE A 19 -13.20 12.83 -15.45
CA ILE A 19 -13.45 11.40 -15.52
C ILE A 19 -14.91 11.21 -15.95
N GLU A 20 -15.13 10.65 -17.13
CA GLU A 20 -16.46 10.21 -17.55
C GLU A 20 -17.03 9.25 -16.49
N ASN A 21 -18.17 9.62 -15.90
CA ASN A 21 -18.88 8.80 -14.90
C ASN A 21 -19.49 7.52 -15.49
N ASP A 22 -19.18 7.18 -16.75
CA ASP A 22 -19.77 6.08 -17.50
C ASP A 22 -19.12 4.72 -17.21
N ILE A 23 -18.25 4.66 -16.19
CA ILE A 23 -17.89 3.39 -15.58
C ILE A 23 -19.12 2.93 -14.80
N GLU A 24 -20.02 2.18 -15.46
CA GLU A 24 -21.03 1.38 -14.77
C GLU A 24 -20.30 0.48 -13.76
N GLY A 25 -20.24 0.94 -12.51
CA GLY A 25 -19.63 0.17 -11.44
C GLY A 25 -20.34 -1.19 -11.37
N SER A 26 -19.57 -2.28 -11.28
CA SER A 26 -20.13 -3.63 -11.21
C SER A 26 -21.31 -3.65 -10.23
N SER A 27 -22.45 -4.21 -10.67
CA SER A 27 -23.67 -4.34 -9.88
C SER A 27 -23.45 -5.11 -8.56
N GLU A 28 -22.31 -5.79 -8.43
CA GLU A 28 -21.89 -6.53 -7.25
C GLU A 28 -21.26 -5.64 -6.17
N ILE A 29 -20.73 -4.46 -6.53
CA ILE A 29 -20.03 -3.57 -5.59
C ILE A 29 -20.89 -3.18 -4.37
N PRO A 30 -22.19 -2.81 -4.51
CA PRO A 30 -23.03 -2.54 -3.35
C PRO A 30 -23.16 -3.75 -2.41
N GLY A 31 -23.29 -4.96 -2.97
CA GLY A 31 -23.36 -6.20 -2.20
C GLY A 31 -22.07 -6.48 -1.43
N ILE A 32 -20.92 -6.35 -2.08
CA ILE A 32 -19.60 -6.50 -1.46
C ILE A 32 -19.41 -5.47 -0.33
N LYS A 33 -19.78 -4.20 -0.57
CA LYS A 33 -19.73 -3.15 0.45
C LYS A 33 -20.59 -3.48 1.67
N ALA A 34 -21.79 -4.03 1.47
CA ALA A 34 -22.69 -4.42 2.55
C ALA A 34 -22.11 -5.56 3.39
N VAL A 35 -21.59 -6.61 2.74
CA VAL A 35 -20.93 -7.75 3.42
C VAL A 35 -19.72 -7.27 4.22
N TRP A 36 -18.87 -6.43 3.62
CA TRP A 36 -17.72 -5.85 4.32
C TRP A 36 -18.13 -5.02 5.53
N ALA A 37 -19.15 -4.17 5.40
CA ALA A 37 -19.64 -3.35 6.50
C ALA A 37 -20.11 -4.21 7.68
N GLU A 38 -20.74 -5.36 7.42
CA GLU A 38 -21.17 -6.29 8.46
C GLU A 38 -19.99 -7.02 9.11
N GLN A 39 -19.07 -7.56 8.31
CA GLN A 39 -17.87 -8.22 8.83
C GLN A 39 -17.00 -7.27 9.67
N ARG A 40 -16.88 -6.01 9.24
CA ARG A 40 -16.12 -4.98 9.97
C ARG A 40 -16.73 -4.67 11.34
N LYS A 41 -18.05 -4.80 11.53
CA LYS A 41 -18.66 -4.65 12.87
C LYS A 41 -18.24 -5.79 13.81
N GLN A 42 -17.99 -6.97 13.26
CA GLN A 42 -17.56 -8.15 14.03
C GLN A 42 -16.05 -8.08 14.35
N LEU A 43 -15.25 -7.54 13.43
CA LEU A 43 -13.83 -7.26 13.63
C LEU A 43 -13.64 -6.00 14.48
N LYS A 44 -13.41 -6.16 15.80
CA LYS A 44 -13.11 -5.04 16.70
C LYS A 44 -11.74 -5.19 17.37
N GLY A 45 -11.14 -4.04 17.72
CA GLY A 45 -9.89 -3.97 18.48
C GLY A 45 -8.75 -4.72 17.78
N ALA A 46 -8.10 -5.61 18.52
CA ALA A 46 -6.90 -6.33 18.07
C ALA A 46 -7.12 -7.18 16.81
N ALA A 47 -8.31 -7.74 16.61
CA ALA A 47 -8.60 -8.55 15.42
C ALA A 47 -8.58 -7.72 14.13
N LEU A 48 -9.13 -6.49 14.18
CA LEU A 48 -9.11 -5.57 13.03
C LEU A 48 -7.69 -5.07 12.75
N SER A 49 -6.93 -4.75 13.80
CA SER A 49 -5.52 -4.35 13.65
C SER A 49 -4.71 -5.46 12.99
N GLY A 50 -4.82 -6.70 13.51
CA GLY A 50 -4.09 -7.84 12.96
C GLY A 50 -4.46 -8.15 11.51
N PHE A 51 -5.75 -8.04 11.14
CA PHE A 51 -6.18 -8.14 9.75
C PHE A 51 -5.56 -7.05 8.87
N THR A 52 -5.58 -5.80 9.34
CA THR A 52 -5.03 -4.65 8.60
C THR A 52 -3.51 -4.78 8.43
N ASP A 53 -2.81 -5.26 9.44
CA ASP A 53 -1.37 -5.49 9.39
C ASP A 53 -0.99 -6.58 8.38
N LYS A 54 -1.79 -7.67 8.31
CA LYS A 54 -1.61 -8.72 7.28
C LYS A 54 -1.84 -8.17 5.88
N LEU A 55 -2.93 -7.42 5.68
CA LEU A 55 -3.25 -6.79 4.39
C LEU A 55 -2.16 -5.80 3.95
N SER A 56 -1.64 -5.00 4.88
CA SER A 56 -0.51 -4.09 4.63
C SER A 56 0.75 -4.85 4.18
N ARG A 57 1.06 -5.99 4.82
CA ARG A 57 2.20 -6.83 4.41
C ARG A 57 2.00 -7.46 3.04
N GLU A 58 0.79 -7.95 2.76
CA GLU A 58 0.43 -8.51 1.46
C GLU A 58 0.66 -7.49 0.35
N TRP A 59 0.12 -6.28 0.49
CA TRP A 59 0.31 -5.21 -0.51
C TRP A 59 1.76 -4.80 -0.68
N ALA A 60 2.53 -4.69 0.41
CA ALA A 60 3.96 -4.39 0.34
C ALA A 60 4.73 -5.48 -0.42
N ILE A 61 4.39 -6.75 -0.21
CA ILE A 61 5.00 -7.87 -0.95
C ILE A 61 4.61 -7.80 -2.43
N GLU A 62 3.32 -7.72 -2.74
CA GLU A 62 2.79 -7.75 -4.11
C GLU A 62 3.30 -6.58 -4.94
N THR A 63 3.35 -5.37 -4.37
CA THR A 63 3.87 -4.18 -5.07
C THR A 63 5.31 -4.42 -5.51
N GLY A 64 6.18 -4.91 -4.63
CA GLY A 64 7.56 -5.21 -4.99
C GLY A 64 7.71 -6.35 -6.00
N VAL A 65 6.79 -7.34 -6.01
CA VAL A 65 6.76 -8.38 -7.04
C VAL A 65 6.35 -7.79 -8.40
N ILE A 66 5.31 -6.94 -8.45
CA ILE A 66 4.85 -6.26 -9.67
C ILE A 66 5.96 -5.37 -10.25
N GLU A 67 6.71 -4.70 -9.37
CA GLU A 67 7.86 -3.86 -9.73
C GLU A 67 9.13 -4.66 -10.08
N ASN A 68 9.09 -6.00 -10.03
CA ASN A 68 10.23 -6.90 -10.25
C ASN A 68 11.43 -6.64 -9.33
N LEU A 69 11.19 -6.14 -8.11
CA LEU A 69 12.24 -5.88 -7.13
C LEU A 69 12.82 -7.17 -6.54
N TYR A 70 12.03 -8.24 -6.52
CA TYR A 70 12.42 -9.57 -6.08
C TYR A 70 11.40 -10.60 -6.56
N GLU A 71 11.77 -11.88 -6.47
CA GLU A 71 10.85 -13.01 -6.54
C GLU A 71 10.85 -13.71 -5.19
N ILE A 72 9.68 -14.13 -4.71
CA ILE A 72 9.52 -14.89 -3.46
C ILE A 72 8.60 -16.07 -3.76
N GLU A 73 8.98 -17.26 -3.30
CA GLU A 73 8.15 -18.46 -3.41
C GLU A 73 6.80 -18.25 -2.72
N ARG A 74 5.71 -18.69 -3.35
CA ARG A 74 4.35 -18.51 -2.83
C ARG A 74 4.15 -18.99 -1.39
N GLY A 75 4.75 -20.11 -0.98
CA GLY A 75 4.66 -20.60 0.40
C GLY A 75 5.34 -19.67 1.41
N VAL A 76 6.44 -19.05 1.00
CA VAL A 76 7.18 -18.08 1.81
C VAL A 76 6.45 -16.74 1.85
N THR A 77 5.83 -16.31 0.75
CA THR A 77 4.94 -15.14 0.72
C THR A 77 3.86 -15.23 1.79
N GLN A 78 3.13 -16.36 1.86
CA GLN A 78 2.10 -16.54 2.89
C GLN A 78 2.70 -16.45 4.30
N THR A 79 3.88 -17.04 4.51
CA THR A 79 4.54 -17.04 5.81
C THR A 79 4.93 -15.64 6.26
N LEU A 80 5.42 -14.79 5.34
CA LEU A 80 5.76 -13.39 5.58
C LEU A 80 4.51 -12.54 5.86
N ILE A 81 3.40 -12.79 5.16
CA ILE A 81 2.11 -12.14 5.43
C ILE A 81 1.64 -12.47 6.85
N GLU A 82 1.79 -13.72 7.29
CA GLU A 82 1.33 -14.15 8.61
C GLU A 82 2.23 -13.69 9.76
N HIS A 83 3.56 -13.80 9.61
CA HIS A 83 4.53 -13.67 10.70
C HIS A 83 5.42 -12.42 10.64
N GLY A 84 5.30 -11.62 9.58
CA GLY A 84 6.11 -10.42 9.37
C GLY A 84 7.41 -10.66 8.61
N PHE A 85 8.15 -9.57 8.36
CA PHE A 85 9.35 -9.58 7.52
C PHE A 85 10.60 -9.97 8.33
N GLN A 86 10.76 -11.27 8.56
CA GLN A 86 11.90 -11.86 9.25
C GLN A 86 12.77 -12.63 8.25
N ALA A 87 14.08 -12.41 8.27
CA ALA A 87 15.01 -13.02 7.31
C ALA A 87 15.09 -14.55 7.44
N GLU A 88 14.81 -15.06 8.63
CA GLU A 88 14.77 -16.47 8.99
C GLU A 88 13.66 -17.22 8.24
N LEU A 89 12.60 -16.51 7.84
CA LEU A 89 11.48 -17.08 7.07
C LEU A 89 11.84 -17.24 5.58
N LEU A 90 12.89 -16.58 5.11
CA LEU A 90 13.44 -16.80 3.77
C LEU A 90 14.40 -17.99 3.82
N THR A 91 13.90 -19.16 3.41
CA THR A 91 14.72 -20.38 3.29
C THR A 91 15.65 -20.30 2.07
N HIS A 92 16.66 -21.17 2.00
CA HIS A 92 17.58 -21.20 0.87
C HIS A 92 16.82 -21.47 -0.44
N GLY A 93 17.02 -20.62 -1.45
CA GLY A 93 16.35 -20.73 -2.75
C GLY A 93 14.92 -20.18 -2.81
N SER A 94 14.36 -19.70 -1.69
CA SER A 94 13.00 -19.13 -1.66
C SER A 94 12.86 -17.75 -2.33
N THR A 95 13.98 -17.12 -2.68
CA THR A 95 14.03 -15.84 -3.36
C THR A 95 15.24 -15.75 -4.28
N ASN A 96 15.15 -14.89 -5.30
CA ASN A 96 16.19 -14.67 -6.31
C ASN A 96 17.28 -13.67 -5.90
N LYS A 97 17.20 -13.08 -4.70
CA LYS A 97 18.14 -12.08 -4.18
C LYS A 97 18.63 -12.41 -2.76
N PRO A 98 19.70 -11.76 -2.25
CA PRO A 98 20.15 -11.96 -0.89
C PRO A 98 19.04 -11.70 0.12
N ARG A 99 18.87 -12.59 1.11
CA ARG A 99 17.73 -12.55 2.05
C ARG A 99 17.61 -11.23 2.79
N ASP A 100 18.72 -10.73 3.32
CA ASP A 100 18.72 -9.47 4.08
C ASP A 100 18.34 -8.27 3.20
N PHE A 101 18.74 -8.31 1.92
CA PHE A 101 18.36 -7.29 0.94
C PHE A 101 16.86 -7.32 0.63
N VAL A 102 16.28 -8.51 0.44
CA VAL A 102 14.84 -8.67 0.21
C VAL A 102 14.02 -8.21 1.42
N ILE A 103 14.46 -8.54 2.63
CA ILE A 103 13.81 -8.06 3.86
C ILE A 103 13.87 -6.54 3.97
N GLN A 104 14.98 -5.91 3.58
CA GLN A 104 15.09 -4.46 3.59
C GLN A 104 14.15 -3.83 2.55
N LEU A 105 14.08 -4.37 1.33
CA LEU A 105 13.13 -3.93 0.30
C LEU A 105 11.67 -4.06 0.78
N LEU A 106 11.31 -5.18 1.41
CA LEU A 106 9.96 -5.38 1.97
C LEU A 106 9.59 -4.33 3.02
N LYS A 107 10.54 -3.97 3.90
CA LYS A 107 10.36 -2.92 4.91
C LYS A 107 10.20 -1.54 4.26
N ASP A 108 10.97 -1.24 3.23
CA ASP A 108 10.90 0.02 2.50
C ASP A 108 9.57 0.16 1.73
N GLN A 109 9.11 -0.92 1.07
CA GLN A 109 7.80 -0.98 0.41
C GLN A 109 6.66 -0.79 1.41
N LYS A 110 6.74 -1.42 2.59
CA LYS A 110 5.75 -1.19 3.66
C LYS A 110 5.82 0.23 4.19
N ASN A 111 7.00 0.82 4.35
CA ASN A 111 7.14 2.20 4.79
C ASN A 111 6.52 3.19 3.79
N ALA A 112 6.70 2.95 2.49
CA ALA A 112 6.04 3.71 1.43
C ALA A 112 4.51 3.57 1.52
N LEU A 113 4.01 2.35 1.73
CA LEU A 113 2.58 2.10 1.91
C LEU A 113 2.00 2.78 3.15
N ASP A 114 2.71 2.75 4.28
CA ASP A 114 2.30 3.44 5.51
C ASP A 114 2.17 4.96 5.23
N GLY A 115 3.11 5.55 4.50
CA GLY A 115 3.02 6.95 4.06
C GLY A 115 1.80 7.25 3.18
N ILE A 116 1.39 6.31 2.32
CA ILE A 116 0.14 6.40 1.55
C ILE A 116 -1.08 6.44 2.47
N PHE A 117 -1.11 5.60 3.50
CA PHE A 117 -2.22 5.59 4.44
C PHE A 117 -2.31 6.86 5.29
N ASP A 118 -1.19 7.51 5.60
CA ASP A 118 -1.20 8.82 6.29
C ASP A 118 -1.91 9.89 5.44
N PHE A 119 -1.71 9.87 4.12
CA PHE A 119 -2.46 10.74 3.21
C PHE A 119 -3.94 10.38 3.17
N VAL A 120 -4.29 9.09 3.01
CA VAL A 120 -5.69 8.61 2.94
C VAL A 120 -6.47 8.96 4.22
N LYS A 121 -5.84 8.88 5.39
CA LYS A 121 -6.42 9.26 6.68
C LYS A 121 -6.54 10.77 6.88
N SER A 122 -6.14 11.58 5.90
CA SER A 122 -6.08 13.04 5.97
C SER A 122 -5.14 13.55 7.08
N GLU A 123 -4.14 12.75 7.45
CA GLU A 123 -3.11 13.17 8.42
C GLU A 123 -2.04 14.05 7.74
N ARG A 124 -1.93 13.97 6.40
CA ARG A 124 -0.98 14.77 5.59
C ARG A 124 -1.62 15.21 4.27
N PRO A 125 -1.40 16.45 3.77
CA PRO A 125 -1.90 16.88 2.46
C PRO A 125 -1.04 16.34 1.31
N LEU A 126 -1.66 16.11 0.14
CA LEU A 126 -0.95 15.74 -1.09
C LEU A 126 -0.13 16.94 -1.60
N THR A 127 1.19 16.82 -1.57
CA THR A 127 2.12 17.88 -1.99
C THR A 127 3.27 17.31 -2.82
N THR A 128 4.00 18.18 -3.52
CA THR A 128 5.25 17.77 -4.21
C THR A 128 6.29 17.19 -3.23
N SER A 129 6.38 17.70 -2.00
CA SER A 129 7.27 17.14 -0.97
C SER A 129 6.86 15.71 -0.63
N TYR A 130 5.57 15.49 -0.41
CA TYR A 130 5.02 14.18 -0.13
C TYR A 130 5.35 13.16 -1.23
N ILE A 131 5.17 13.52 -2.51
CA ILE A 131 5.53 12.63 -3.64
C ILE A 131 7.04 12.33 -3.67
N LYS A 132 7.90 13.32 -3.38
CA LYS A 132 9.36 13.13 -3.32
C LYS A 132 9.77 12.23 -2.17
N GLU A 133 9.13 12.37 -1.00
CA GLU A 133 9.36 11.50 0.15
C GLU A 133 8.92 10.06 -0.14
N LEU A 134 7.75 9.87 -0.77
CA LEU A 134 7.27 8.57 -1.21
C LEU A 134 8.24 7.91 -2.19
N HIS A 135 8.68 8.65 -3.22
CA HIS A 135 9.69 8.18 -4.17
C HIS A 135 11.02 7.82 -3.48
N GLY A 136 11.46 8.65 -2.52
CA GLY A 136 12.66 8.38 -1.74
C GLY A 136 12.52 7.13 -0.85
N ALA A 137 11.34 6.86 -0.31
CA ALA A 137 11.06 5.65 0.47
C ALA A 137 11.12 4.40 -0.41
N LEU A 138 10.58 4.44 -1.62
CA LEU A 138 10.57 3.32 -2.57
C LEU A 138 11.97 2.94 -3.09
N LEU A 139 12.90 3.89 -3.16
CA LEU A 139 14.23 3.70 -3.75
C LEU A 139 15.40 3.72 -2.75
N ARG A 140 15.12 3.52 -1.46
CA ARG A 140 16.13 3.67 -0.40
C ARG A 140 17.12 2.50 -0.33
N SER A 141 16.63 1.28 -0.51
CA SER A 141 17.38 0.01 -0.40
C SER A 141 18.39 -0.23 -1.51
#